data_AF-A0A7S2Q644-F1
#
_entry.id   AF-A0A7S2Q644-F1
#
_cell.length_a   1.000
_cell.length_b   1.000
_cell.length_c   1.000
_cell.angle_alpha   90.00
_cell.angle_beta   90.00
_cell.angle_gamma   90.00
#
_symmetry.space_group_name_H-M   'P 1'
#
loop_
_entity.id
_entity.type
_entity.pdbx_description
1 polymer ?
#
loop_
_entity_poly.entity_id
_entity_poly.type
_entity_poly.pdbx_seq_one_letter_code
_entity_poly.pdbx_strand_id
1 'polypeptide(L)'
;MDLLFCTLCVVYAGGYSDAGAFKGQLFFTFLSLGLVIFSWLYAPFIFNPYQFSSHYVLDDLKAWYGFFFADGGKNWVDWYERVILKPKRGLSKSVSNVDFVVLLFAVVAWVSQLSGKQQVYTAVYSQDPLVRATVAVMLLPPFALSLSYCVLLQAVERACGCISRMQRTRARRRAEERGLERGEAGESDAESDAGSEADARHAMEDTDVTADAWAGGAGCCARGVPLAVSAGVVAALQVIEAVVPLALCVHAPDRKLIVAGVMLKALFWKVVLHVGESALSMRGACRAIDRWAPFAHRAGQLLVFANQMARDIFVSTFIFVTLGPLFLLTALNDMVCPRFSIHQALIYRAAGPLAKKRKRVNDEEEGEEDELA
;
A
#
# COMPACT_ATOMS: atom_id res chain seq x y z
N MET A 1 -1.20 -3.15 -14.50
CA MET A 1 0.09 -2.46 -14.24
C MET A 1 1.29 -3.30 -14.63
N ASP A 2 1.39 -4.55 -14.17
CA ASP A 2 2.51 -5.45 -14.53
C ASP A 2 2.74 -5.61 -16.03
N LEU A 3 1.66 -5.77 -16.81
CA LEU A 3 1.74 -5.90 -18.26
C LEU A 3 2.36 -4.66 -18.91
N LEU A 4 1.91 -3.46 -18.50
CA LEU A 4 2.46 -2.18 -18.94
C LEU A 4 3.95 -2.08 -18.60
N PHE A 5 4.32 -2.42 -17.37
CA PHE A 5 5.71 -2.42 -16.92
C PHE A 5 6.59 -3.34 -17.76
N CYS A 6 6.20 -4.61 -17.92
CA CYS A 6 6.93 -5.57 -18.76
C CYS A 6 7.06 -5.09 -20.21
N THR A 7 6.02 -4.45 -20.74
CA THR A 7 5.99 -3.92 -22.10
C THR A 7 7.00 -2.79 -22.27
N LEU A 8 6.99 -1.82 -21.35
CA LEU A 8 7.95 -0.71 -21.35
C LEU A 8 9.40 -1.23 -21.22
N CYS A 9 9.63 -2.23 -20.38
CA CYS A 9 10.94 -2.88 -20.24
C CYS A 9 11.41 -3.50 -21.57
N VAL A 10 10.55 -4.23 -22.27
CA VAL A 10 10.91 -4.87 -23.56
C VAL A 10 11.19 -3.82 -24.64
N VAL A 11 10.38 -2.77 -24.72
CA VAL A 11 10.59 -1.66 -25.65
C VAL A 11 11.92 -0.97 -25.35
N TYR A 12 12.20 -0.67 -24.08
CA TYR A 12 13.44 -0.02 -23.65
C TYR A 12 14.70 -0.88 -23.90
N ALA A 13 14.58 -2.21 -23.78
CA ALA A 13 15.67 -3.15 -24.08
C ALA A 13 16.08 -3.20 -25.57
N GLY A 14 15.42 -2.44 -26.44
CA GLY A 14 15.63 -2.52 -27.88
C GLY A 14 14.95 -3.74 -28.51
N GLY A 15 14.00 -4.38 -27.82
CA GLY A 15 13.24 -5.50 -28.36
C GLY A 15 12.53 -5.16 -29.69
N TYR A 16 12.28 -3.88 -29.93
CA TYR A 16 11.74 -3.37 -31.18
C TYR A 16 12.80 -3.09 -32.26
N SER A 17 13.95 -2.50 -31.91
CA SER A 17 14.97 -2.09 -32.89
C SER A 17 15.66 -3.29 -33.54
N ASP A 18 15.82 -4.37 -32.79
CA ASP A 18 16.65 -5.52 -33.18
C ASP A 18 15.83 -6.65 -33.83
N ALA A 19 14.53 -6.43 -34.05
CA ALA A 19 13.61 -7.46 -34.53
C ALA A 19 13.71 -7.79 -36.04
N GLY A 20 14.60 -7.09 -36.76
CA GLY A 20 14.82 -7.30 -38.20
C GLY A 20 13.52 -7.20 -39.01
N ALA A 21 13.20 -8.24 -39.77
CA ALA A 21 12.01 -8.32 -40.62
C ALA A 21 10.68 -8.22 -39.84
N PHE A 22 10.66 -8.55 -38.54
CA PHE A 22 9.45 -8.55 -37.71
C PHE A 22 9.14 -7.19 -37.06
N LYS A 23 9.96 -6.16 -37.32
CA LYS A 23 9.79 -4.82 -36.73
C LYS A 23 8.38 -4.26 -36.96
N GLY A 24 7.83 -4.41 -38.17
CA GLY A 24 6.46 -3.95 -38.46
C GLY A 24 5.40 -4.66 -37.61
N GLN A 25 5.48 -5.99 -37.49
CA GLN A 25 4.53 -6.78 -36.70
C GLN A 25 4.61 -6.44 -35.21
N LEU A 26 5.81 -6.30 -34.65
CA LEU A 26 5.99 -5.93 -33.24
C LEU A 26 5.44 -4.54 -32.94
N PHE A 27 5.57 -3.57 -33.86
CA PHE A 27 4.97 -2.25 -33.67
C PHE A 27 3.47 -2.36 -33.42
N PHE A 28 2.76 -3.09 -34.29
CA PHE A 28 1.32 -3.27 -34.16
C PHE A 28 0.93 -4.08 -32.91
N THR A 29 1.75 -5.06 -32.51
CA THR A 29 1.56 -5.77 -31.25
C THR A 29 1.66 -4.82 -30.05
N PHE A 30 2.70 -3.98 -29.99
CA PHE A 30 2.88 -3.02 -28.91
C PHE A 30 1.80 -1.93 -28.92
N LEU A 31 1.39 -1.46 -30.11
CA LEU A 31 0.29 -0.51 -30.25
C LEU A 31 -1.02 -1.11 -29.74
N SER A 32 -1.35 -2.34 -30.16
CA SER A 32 -2.53 -3.06 -29.70
C SER A 32 -2.52 -3.24 -28.18
N LEU A 33 -1.39 -3.64 -27.62
CA LEU A 33 -1.22 -3.79 -26.19
C LEU A 33 -1.37 -2.46 -25.43
N GLY A 34 -0.80 -1.38 -25.97
CA GLY A 34 -0.96 -0.03 -25.43
C GLY A 34 -2.41 0.44 -25.46
N LEU A 35 -3.12 0.20 -26.57
CA LEU A 35 -4.55 0.52 -26.71
C LEU A 35 -5.41 -0.29 -25.72
N VAL A 36 -5.09 -1.56 -25.49
CA VAL A 36 -5.76 -2.38 -24.47
C VAL A 36 -5.49 -1.83 -23.07
N ILE A 37 -4.24 -1.50 -22.73
CA ILE A 37 -3.94 -0.92 -21.41
C ILE A 37 -4.68 0.40 -21.22
N PHE A 38 -4.68 1.26 -22.23
CA PHE A 38 -5.39 2.54 -22.20
C PHE A 38 -6.90 2.34 -22.07
N SER A 39 -7.50 1.43 -22.84
CA SER A 39 -8.94 1.19 -22.78
C SER A 39 -9.38 0.70 -21.41
N TRP A 40 -8.62 -0.17 -20.75
CA TRP A 40 -8.92 -0.62 -19.40
C TRP A 40 -8.72 0.46 -18.34
N LEU A 41 -7.65 1.27 -18.45
CA LEU A 41 -7.36 2.34 -17.49
C LEU A 41 -8.43 3.44 -17.54
N TYR A 42 -8.90 3.77 -18.74
CA TYR A 42 -9.89 4.84 -18.96
C TYR A 42 -11.33 4.32 -19.12
N ALA A 43 -11.57 3.01 -19.05
CA ALA A 43 -12.92 2.43 -19.10
C ALA A 43 -13.85 3.03 -18.04
N PRO A 44 -13.46 3.19 -16.76
CA PRO A 44 -14.32 3.85 -15.77
C PRO A 44 -14.72 5.26 -16.20
N PHE A 45 -13.80 6.00 -16.82
CA PHE A 45 -14.07 7.32 -17.38
C PHE A 45 -15.12 7.30 -18.48
N ILE A 46 -14.96 6.38 -19.43
CA ILE A 46 -15.85 6.26 -20.58
C ILE A 46 -17.25 5.77 -20.16
N PHE A 47 -17.34 4.79 -19.26
CA PHE A 47 -18.61 4.15 -18.94
C PHE A 47 -19.38 4.81 -17.79
N ASN A 48 -18.70 5.56 -16.91
CA ASN A 48 -19.33 6.17 -15.74
C ASN A 48 -18.92 7.64 -15.49
N PRO A 49 -19.28 8.57 -16.40
CA PRO A 49 -18.88 9.97 -16.28
C PRO A 49 -19.31 10.67 -15.00
N TYR A 50 -20.43 10.23 -14.42
CA TYR A 50 -21.01 10.88 -13.25
C TYR A 50 -20.11 10.80 -12.02
N GLN A 51 -19.19 9.83 -11.98
CA GLN A 51 -18.18 9.71 -10.93
C GLN A 51 -17.13 10.82 -10.97
N PHE A 52 -17.11 11.66 -12.02
CA PHE A 52 -16.10 12.73 -12.18
C PHE A 52 -16.65 14.13 -11.92
N SER A 53 -17.80 14.25 -11.29
CA SER A 53 -18.21 15.51 -10.67
C SER A 53 -17.18 15.93 -9.64
N SER A 54 -16.84 17.23 -9.58
CA SER A 54 -15.82 17.77 -8.67
C SER A 54 -16.08 17.41 -7.21
N HIS A 55 -17.35 17.36 -6.79
CA HIS A 55 -17.75 16.95 -5.44
C HIS A 55 -17.33 15.51 -5.12
N TYR A 56 -17.64 14.56 -6.01
CA TYR A 56 -17.29 13.15 -5.81
C TYR A 56 -15.77 12.93 -5.81
N VAL A 57 -15.04 13.69 -6.62
CA VAL A 57 -13.56 13.60 -6.64
C VAL A 57 -12.96 14.02 -5.29
N LEU A 58 -13.48 15.08 -4.66
CA LEU A 58 -13.03 15.50 -3.33
C LEU A 58 -13.40 14.47 -2.25
N ASP A 59 -14.60 13.91 -2.33
CA ASP A 59 -15.04 12.83 -1.42
C ASP A 59 -14.17 11.57 -1.59
N ASP A 60 -13.88 11.18 -2.84
CA ASP A 60 -13.01 10.04 -3.16
C ASP A 60 -11.58 10.28 -2.69
N LEU A 61 -11.05 11.51 -2.82
CA LEU A 61 -9.73 11.87 -2.31
C LEU A 61 -9.70 11.81 -0.77
N LYS A 62 -10.76 12.30 -0.10
CA LYS A 62 -10.90 12.22 1.35
C LYS A 62 -11.04 10.78 1.83
N ALA A 63 -11.82 9.96 1.13
CA ALA A 63 -11.99 8.54 1.41
C ALA A 63 -10.69 7.77 1.18
N TRP A 64 -9.98 8.06 0.08
CA TRP A 64 -8.65 7.51 -0.21
C TRP A 64 -7.67 7.86 0.91
N TYR A 65 -7.63 9.12 1.33
CA TYR A 65 -6.78 9.55 2.44
C TYR A 65 -7.16 8.85 3.75
N GLY A 66 -8.46 8.82 4.09
CA GLY A 66 -8.95 8.14 5.28
C GLY A 66 -8.69 6.63 5.28
N PHE A 67 -8.71 6.00 4.11
CA PHE A 67 -8.46 4.57 3.96
C PHE A 67 -7.00 4.20 4.25
N PHE A 68 -6.04 4.98 3.73
CA PHE A 68 -4.62 4.69 3.89
C PHE A 68 -3.98 5.34 5.13
N PHE A 69 -4.39 6.56 5.50
CA PHE A 69 -3.65 7.36 6.49
C PHE A 69 -4.37 7.51 7.84
N ALA A 70 -5.70 7.39 7.90
CA ALA A 70 -6.40 7.45 9.19
C ALA A 70 -6.07 6.24 10.07
N ASP A 71 -6.06 6.46 11.39
CA ASP A 71 -5.77 5.43 12.40
C ASP A 71 -4.46 4.65 12.18
N GLY A 72 -3.47 5.28 11.53
CA GLY A 72 -2.19 4.65 11.22
C GLY A 72 -2.26 3.57 10.13
N GLY A 73 -3.31 3.57 9.30
CA GLY A 73 -3.53 2.60 8.21
C GLY A 73 -4.37 1.39 8.59
N LYS A 74 -5.03 1.41 9.76
CA LYS A 74 -5.86 0.30 10.25
C LYS A 74 -6.97 -0.10 9.28
N ASN A 75 -7.65 0.89 8.66
CA ASN A 75 -8.73 0.64 7.70
C ASN A 75 -8.26 -0.19 6.50
N TRP A 76 -7.08 0.12 5.96
CA TRP A 76 -6.47 -0.68 4.88
C TRP A 76 -6.09 -2.08 5.35
N VAL A 77 -5.51 -2.23 6.54
CA VAL A 77 -5.14 -3.55 7.09
C VAL A 77 -6.37 -4.44 7.27
N ASP A 78 -7.43 -3.92 7.89
CA ASP A 78 -8.68 -4.65 8.12
C ASP A 78 -9.33 -5.09 6.80
N TRP A 79 -9.30 -4.22 5.78
CA TRP A 79 -9.74 -4.54 4.43
C TRP A 79 -8.86 -5.63 3.80
N TYR A 80 -7.53 -5.47 3.85
CA TYR A 80 -6.57 -6.37 3.23
C TYR A 80 -6.65 -7.78 3.84
N GLU A 81 -6.75 -7.87 5.17
CA GLU A 81 -6.93 -9.14 5.88
C GLU A 81 -8.25 -9.84 5.49
N ARG A 82 -9.34 -9.06 5.39
CA ARG A 82 -10.67 -9.59 5.06
C ARG A 82 -10.82 -10.01 3.60
N VAL A 83 -10.25 -9.24 2.68
CA VAL A 83 -10.49 -9.39 1.24
C VAL A 83 -9.39 -10.21 0.57
N ILE A 84 -8.12 -9.93 0.89
CA ILE A 84 -6.95 -10.51 0.20
C ILE A 84 -6.42 -11.73 0.96
N LEU A 85 -6.21 -11.61 2.28
CA LEU A 85 -5.70 -12.71 3.11
C LEU A 85 -6.79 -13.70 3.54
N LYS A 86 -7.96 -13.72 2.88
CA LYS A 86 -9.01 -14.73 3.11
C LYS A 86 -8.34 -16.08 3.30
N PRO A 87 -8.58 -16.79 4.42
CA PRO A 87 -7.80 -17.96 4.81
C PRO A 87 -7.78 -18.95 3.65
N LYS A 88 -6.70 -18.90 2.87
CA LYS A 88 -6.53 -19.77 1.73
C LYS A 88 -6.36 -21.17 2.29
N ARG A 89 -6.79 -22.15 1.50
CA ARG A 89 -6.78 -23.57 1.82
C ARG A 89 -5.34 -24.12 1.97
N GLY A 90 -4.58 -23.69 3.00
CA GLY A 90 -3.23 -24.19 3.37
C GLY A 90 -2.09 -23.93 2.37
N LEU A 91 -0.83 -24.19 2.79
CA LEU A 91 0.40 -24.00 1.98
C LEU A 91 0.39 -24.81 0.71
N SER A 92 -0.08 -26.05 0.83
CA SER A 92 -0.14 -26.99 -0.27
C SER A 92 -0.91 -26.42 -1.46
N LYS A 93 -2.05 -25.74 -1.25
CA LYS A 93 -2.82 -25.16 -2.36
C LYS A 93 -2.24 -23.84 -2.89
N SER A 94 -1.49 -23.11 -2.07
CA SER A 94 -0.79 -21.91 -2.54
C SER A 94 0.40 -22.29 -3.44
N VAL A 95 1.21 -23.27 -3.01
CA VAL A 95 2.37 -23.75 -3.77
C VAL A 95 1.94 -24.50 -5.03
N SER A 96 0.80 -25.20 -5.00
CA SER A 96 0.23 -25.82 -6.19
C SER A 96 -0.46 -24.83 -7.14
N ASN A 97 -0.43 -23.53 -6.86
CA ASN A 97 -0.96 -22.54 -7.79
C ASN A 97 -0.05 -22.49 -9.02
N VAL A 98 -0.64 -22.69 -10.20
CA VAL A 98 0.07 -22.63 -11.49
C VAL A 98 0.80 -21.29 -11.63
N ASP A 99 0.21 -20.19 -11.14
CA ASP A 99 0.84 -18.87 -11.18
C ASP A 99 2.17 -18.83 -10.42
N PHE A 100 2.24 -19.48 -9.25
CA PHE A 100 3.45 -19.52 -8.45
C PHE A 100 4.54 -20.36 -9.12
N VAL A 101 4.16 -21.50 -9.71
CA VAL A 101 5.09 -22.37 -10.46
C VAL A 101 5.64 -21.63 -11.68
N VAL A 102 4.78 -20.94 -12.44
CA VAL A 102 5.18 -20.12 -13.59
C VAL A 102 6.11 -18.98 -13.15
N LEU A 103 5.81 -18.33 -12.03
CA LEU A 103 6.64 -17.26 -11.49
C LEU A 103 8.02 -17.77 -11.06
N LEU A 104 8.09 -18.92 -10.39
CA LEU A 104 9.35 -19.54 -9.98
C LEU A 104 10.17 -19.96 -11.21
N PHE A 105 9.52 -20.57 -12.21
CA PHE A 105 10.16 -20.91 -13.48
C PHE A 105 10.74 -19.66 -14.16
N ALA A 106 9.97 -18.56 -14.20
CA ALA A 106 10.45 -17.30 -14.75
C ALA A 106 11.68 -16.78 -14.00
N VAL A 107 11.67 -16.78 -12.66
CA VAL A 107 12.84 -16.40 -11.85
C VAL A 107 14.05 -17.25 -12.21
N VAL A 108 13.92 -18.58 -12.23
CA VAL A 108 15.03 -19.49 -12.55
C VAL A 108 15.56 -19.24 -13.97
N ALA A 109 14.68 -19.05 -14.95
CA ALA A 109 15.06 -18.74 -16.32
C ALA A 109 15.85 -17.42 -16.40
N TRP A 110 15.38 -16.36 -15.72
CA TRP A 110 16.07 -15.07 -15.70
C TRP A 110 17.40 -15.11 -14.95
N VAL A 111 17.49 -15.83 -13.82
CA VAL A 111 18.76 -16.06 -13.12
C VAL A 111 19.75 -16.79 -14.03
N SER A 112 19.31 -17.82 -14.75
CA SER A 112 20.17 -18.58 -15.67
C SER A 112 20.70 -17.69 -16.81
N GLN A 113 19.82 -16.90 -17.43
CA GLN A 113 20.19 -15.96 -18.49
C GLN A 113 21.17 -14.89 -17.99
N LEU A 114 20.90 -14.29 -16.82
CA LEU A 114 21.77 -13.27 -16.23
C LEU A 114 23.13 -13.87 -15.86
N SER A 115 23.15 -15.08 -15.28
CA SER A 115 24.37 -15.79 -14.90
C SER A 115 25.25 -16.12 -16.11
N GLY A 116 24.67 -16.59 -17.21
CA GLY A 116 25.40 -16.83 -18.46
C GLY A 116 26.03 -15.56 -19.03
N LYS A 117 25.27 -14.46 -19.07
CA LYS A 117 25.81 -13.15 -19.49
C LYS A 117 26.91 -12.65 -18.56
N GLN A 118 26.69 -12.78 -17.26
CA GLN A 118 27.65 -12.41 -16.22
C GLN A 118 28.98 -13.15 -16.35
N GLN A 119 28.97 -14.45 -16.67
CA GLN A 119 30.20 -15.21 -16.89
C GLN A 119 31.01 -14.66 -18.07
N VAL A 120 30.33 -14.34 -19.17
CA VAL A 120 30.98 -13.71 -20.34
C VAL A 120 31.54 -12.33 -19.98
N TYR A 121 30.77 -11.50 -19.28
CA TYR A 121 31.22 -10.18 -18.81
C TYR A 121 32.43 -10.28 -17.87
N THR A 122 32.39 -11.21 -16.92
CA THR A 122 33.48 -11.41 -15.95
C THR A 122 34.75 -11.92 -16.64
N ALA A 123 34.61 -12.72 -17.70
CA ALA A 123 35.74 -13.18 -18.51
C ALA A 123 36.40 -12.03 -19.29
N VAL A 124 35.59 -11.17 -19.92
CA VAL A 124 36.07 -10.02 -20.71
C VAL A 124 36.67 -8.93 -19.81
N TYR A 125 36.03 -8.63 -18.68
CA TYR A 125 36.40 -7.54 -17.77
C TYR A 125 36.98 -8.03 -16.44
N SER A 126 37.73 -9.13 -16.46
CA SER A 126 38.25 -9.80 -15.25
C SER A 126 39.11 -8.90 -14.34
N GLN A 127 39.70 -7.84 -14.89
CA GLN A 127 40.56 -6.91 -14.16
C GLN A 127 39.80 -5.84 -13.37
N ASP A 128 38.52 -5.59 -13.65
CA ASP A 128 37.76 -4.53 -13.00
C ASP A 128 36.99 -5.05 -11.76
N PRO A 129 37.37 -4.64 -10.52
CA PRO A 129 36.64 -5.03 -9.31
C PRO A 129 35.21 -4.47 -9.26
N LEU A 130 34.92 -3.34 -9.93
CA LEU A 130 33.59 -2.75 -9.95
C LEU A 130 32.61 -3.63 -10.73
N VAL A 131 33.05 -4.26 -11.81
CA VAL A 131 32.22 -5.20 -12.58
C VAL A 131 31.81 -6.38 -11.71
N ARG A 132 32.74 -6.97 -10.96
CA ARG A 132 32.44 -8.08 -10.02
C ARG A 132 31.47 -7.68 -8.92
N ALA A 133 31.66 -6.51 -8.32
CA ALA A 133 30.76 -6.01 -7.28
C ALA A 133 29.35 -5.75 -7.84
N THR A 134 29.24 -5.08 -8.99
CA THR A 134 27.96 -4.74 -9.63
C THR A 134 27.17 -5.98 -9.98
N VAL A 135 27.86 -6.98 -10.51
CA VAL A 135 27.32 -8.31 -10.81
C VAL A 135 26.77 -9.00 -9.55
N ALA A 136 27.53 -9.02 -8.45
CA ALA A 136 27.08 -9.62 -7.20
C ALA A 136 25.83 -8.90 -6.64
N VAL A 137 25.83 -7.57 -6.73
CA VAL A 137 24.71 -6.73 -6.28
C VAL A 137 23.46 -6.90 -7.15
N MET A 138 23.61 -7.19 -8.45
CA MET A 138 22.48 -7.49 -9.33
C MET A 138 21.73 -8.77 -8.94
N LEU A 139 22.46 -9.80 -8.48
CA LEU A 139 21.88 -11.06 -8.00
C LEU A 139 21.29 -10.96 -6.59
N LEU A 140 21.61 -9.88 -5.87
CA LEU A 140 21.10 -9.66 -4.53
C LEU A 140 19.59 -9.36 -4.62
N PRO A 141 18.76 -10.10 -3.86
CA PRO A 141 17.33 -9.98 -3.98
C PRO A 141 16.87 -8.61 -3.44
N PRO A 142 15.87 -7.94 -4.06
CA PRO A 142 15.56 -6.53 -3.84
C PRO A 142 14.72 -6.27 -2.59
N PHE A 143 15.12 -6.89 -1.47
CA PHE A 143 14.42 -6.71 -0.20
C PHE A 143 15.38 -6.59 0.98
N ALA A 144 16.70 -6.68 0.78
CA ALA A 144 17.65 -6.70 1.88
C ALA A 144 17.57 -5.39 2.70
N LEU A 145 17.46 -4.24 2.03
CA LEU A 145 17.32 -2.95 2.71
C LEU A 145 15.96 -2.81 3.39
N SER A 146 14.88 -3.23 2.72
CA SER A 146 13.55 -3.16 3.33
C SER A 146 13.38 -4.10 4.53
N LEU A 147 13.97 -5.29 4.47
CA LEU A 147 13.94 -6.27 5.55
C LEU A 147 14.78 -5.78 6.75
N SER A 148 15.96 -5.21 6.49
CA SER A 148 16.78 -4.63 7.56
C SER A 148 16.06 -3.47 8.24
N TYR A 149 15.36 -2.61 7.50
CA TYR A 149 14.50 -1.58 8.07
C TYR A 149 13.40 -2.17 8.96
N CYS A 150 12.67 -3.19 8.49
CA CYS A 150 11.60 -3.81 9.27
C CYS A 150 12.13 -4.45 10.57
N VAL A 151 13.28 -5.11 10.50
CA VAL A 151 14.00 -5.68 11.64
C VAL A 151 14.41 -4.58 12.63
N LEU A 152 15.07 -3.52 12.15
CA LEU A 152 15.51 -2.40 12.98
C LEU A 152 14.34 -1.70 13.66
N LEU A 153 13.24 -1.46 12.93
CA LEU A 153 12.05 -0.83 13.49
C LEU A 153 11.46 -1.67 14.63
N GLN A 154 11.33 -2.98 14.43
CA GLN A 154 10.85 -3.89 15.49
C GLN A 154 11.79 -3.94 16.70
N ALA A 155 13.10 -3.77 16.50
CA ALA A 155 14.07 -3.72 17.59
C ALA A 155 13.91 -2.42 18.40
N VAL A 156 13.74 -1.29 17.71
CA VAL A 156 13.51 0.03 18.31
C VAL A 156 12.19 0.06 19.07
N GLU A 157 11.08 -0.41 18.48
CA GLU A 157 9.77 -0.45 19.14
C GLU A 157 9.80 -1.28 20.43
N ARG A 158 10.52 -2.41 20.44
CA ARG A 158 10.71 -3.23 21.65
C ARG A 158 11.55 -2.51 22.69
N ALA A 159 12.66 -1.89 22.30
CA ALA A 159 13.51 -1.14 23.22
C ALA A 159 12.73 0.00 23.89
N CYS A 160 12.00 0.80 23.10
CA CYS A 160 11.15 1.88 23.59
C CYS A 160 10.00 1.38 24.47
N GLY A 161 9.38 0.25 24.11
CA GLY A 161 8.35 -0.39 24.92
C GLY A 161 8.85 -0.87 26.28
N CYS A 162 10.05 -1.45 26.34
CA CYS A 162 10.70 -1.85 27.59
C CYS A 162 11.00 -0.64 28.48
N ILE A 163 11.54 0.44 27.92
CA ILE A 163 11.81 1.69 28.65
C ILE A 163 10.51 2.27 29.22
N SER A 164 9.45 2.32 28.42
CA SER A 164 8.14 2.83 28.83
C SER A 164 7.51 1.99 29.95
N ARG A 165 7.62 0.65 29.87
CA ARG A 165 7.18 -0.25 30.95
C ARG A 165 7.98 -0.03 32.22
N MET A 166 9.30 0.08 32.12
CA MET A 166 10.17 0.36 33.26
C MET A 166 9.84 1.70 33.93
N GLN A 167 9.56 2.73 33.13
CA GLN A 167 9.12 4.04 33.62
C GLN A 167 7.77 3.96 34.33
N ARG A 168 6.80 3.22 33.79
CA ARG A 168 5.49 3.01 34.45
C ARG A 168 5.63 2.25 35.77
N THR A 169 6.47 1.20 35.81
CA THR A 169 6.74 0.47 37.06
C THR A 169 7.42 1.37 38.10
N ARG A 170 8.37 2.21 37.68
CA ARG A 170 9.00 3.21 38.57
C ARG A 170 8.00 4.26 39.06
N ALA A 171 7.12 4.75 38.20
CA ALA A 171 6.09 5.71 38.56
C ALA A 171 5.07 5.11 39.54
N ARG A 172 4.66 3.85 39.33
CA ARG A 172 3.76 3.13 40.24
C ARG A 172 4.39 2.91 41.62
N ARG A 173 5.67 2.49 41.67
CA ARG A 173 6.39 2.35 42.95
C ARG A 173 6.48 3.66 43.72
N ARG A 174 6.77 4.78 43.04
CA ARG A 174 6.78 6.11 43.67
C ARG A 174 5.42 6.56 44.18
N ALA A 175 4.33 6.16 43.50
CA ALA A 175 2.97 6.45 43.94
C ALA A 175 2.59 5.61 45.17
N GLU A 176 2.98 4.33 45.19
CA GLU A 176 2.79 3.43 46.34
C GLU A 176 3.59 3.90 47.56
N GLU A 177 4.86 4.32 47.38
CA GLU A 177 5.69 4.92 48.45
C GLU A 177 5.03 6.18 49.06
N ARG A 178 4.50 7.08 48.23
CA ARG A 178 3.78 8.28 48.72
C ARG A 178 2.44 7.95 49.38
N GLY A 179 1.80 6.86 48.97
CA GLY A 179 0.54 6.40 49.56
C GLY A 179 0.76 5.86 50.97
N LEU A 180 1.85 5.11 51.18
CA LEU A 180 2.24 4.61 52.51
C LEU A 180 2.55 5.74 53.48
N GLU A 181 3.30 6.77 53.07
CA GLU A 181 3.59 7.94 53.91
C GLU A 181 2.33 8.71 54.32
N ARG A 182 1.27 8.68 53.50
CA ARG A 182 0.01 9.38 53.80
C ARG A 182 -0.94 8.55 54.68
N GLY A 183 -0.81 7.23 54.66
CA GLY A 183 -1.61 6.31 55.48
C GLY A 183 -1.24 6.36 56.97
N GLU A 184 0.04 6.52 57.30
CA GLU A 184 0.49 6.58 58.70
C GLU A 184 0.11 7.89 59.42
N ALA A 185 -0.30 8.93 58.69
CA ALA A 185 -0.61 10.25 59.27
C ALA A 185 -2.12 10.54 59.44
N GLY A 186 -3.02 9.59 59.14
CA GLY A 186 -4.46 9.87 59.00
C GLY A 186 -5.43 8.86 59.63
N GLU A 187 -4.95 7.93 60.46
CA GLU A 187 -5.79 6.93 61.14
C GLU A 187 -6.30 7.47 62.50
N SER A 188 -7.09 8.55 62.50
CA SER A 188 -7.77 9.00 63.73
C SER A 188 -9.25 9.37 63.63
N ASP A 189 -9.84 9.70 62.47
CA ASP A 189 -11.24 10.18 62.47
C ASP A 189 -11.97 9.90 61.15
N ALA A 190 -12.63 8.74 61.03
CA ALA A 190 -13.65 8.52 59.99
C ALA A 190 -14.55 7.31 60.32
N GLU A 191 -15.35 7.46 61.37
CA GLU A 191 -16.58 6.68 61.57
C GLU A 191 -17.76 7.55 61.12
N SER A 192 -18.71 6.98 60.36
CA SER A 192 -19.93 7.60 59.79
C SER A 192 -19.76 8.21 58.39
N ASP A 193 -20.19 7.49 57.35
CA ASP A 193 -21.50 7.76 56.74
C ASP A 193 -21.84 6.64 55.74
N ALA A 194 -22.83 5.82 56.09
CA ALA A 194 -23.37 4.76 55.26
C ALA A 194 -24.65 5.28 54.62
N GLY A 195 -24.57 5.75 53.37
CA GLY A 195 -25.75 6.23 52.68
C GLY A 195 -25.57 6.46 51.19
N SER A 196 -26.39 5.76 50.41
CA SER A 196 -26.74 6.02 49.01
C SER A 196 -25.99 5.22 47.95
N GLU A 197 -26.23 3.91 48.00
CA GLU A 197 -25.99 2.93 46.94
C GLU A 197 -27.32 2.73 46.17
N ALA A 198 -27.71 3.65 45.29
CA ALA A 198 -28.95 3.46 44.51
C ALA A 198 -29.04 4.10 43.11
N ASP A 199 -28.15 5.02 42.69
CA ASP A 199 -28.44 5.82 41.47
C ASP A 199 -27.33 5.87 40.42
N ALA A 200 -26.57 4.76 40.28
CA ALA A 200 -25.47 4.65 39.31
C ALA A 200 -25.70 3.59 38.21
N ARG A 201 -26.93 3.05 38.07
CA ARG A 201 -27.22 1.95 37.12
C ARG A 201 -27.99 2.35 35.85
N HIS A 202 -28.33 3.62 35.65
CA HIS A 202 -29.15 4.04 34.49
C HIS A 202 -28.54 5.10 33.56
N ALA A 203 -27.26 5.43 33.70
CA ALA A 203 -26.57 6.36 32.78
C ALA A 203 -25.60 5.64 31.80
N MET A 204 -25.79 4.33 31.57
CA MET A 204 -24.85 3.51 30.80
C MET A 204 -25.56 2.74 29.67
N GLU A 205 -26.36 3.40 28.84
CA GLU A 205 -26.88 2.73 27.64
C GLU A 205 -27.28 3.60 26.44
N ASP A 206 -26.92 4.88 26.39
CA ASP A 206 -27.09 5.67 25.16
C ASP A 206 -25.77 6.21 24.60
N THR A 207 -25.28 5.46 23.61
CA THR A 207 -24.86 5.97 22.30
C THR A 207 -23.99 7.22 22.27
N ASP A 208 -22.69 7.03 22.53
CA ASP A 208 -21.67 7.87 21.91
C ASP A 208 -20.48 7.01 21.41
N VAL A 209 -20.73 6.25 20.35
CA VAL A 209 -19.74 5.34 19.73
C VAL A 209 -18.76 6.08 18.78
N THR A 210 -18.76 7.43 18.73
CA THR A 210 -17.93 8.14 17.73
C THR A 210 -17.04 9.29 18.21
N ALA A 211 -17.09 9.73 19.47
CA ALA A 211 -16.24 10.84 19.93
C ALA A 211 -15.06 10.44 20.84
N ASP A 212 -15.19 9.37 21.65
CA ASP A 212 -14.18 9.06 22.68
C ASP A 212 -12.95 8.29 22.19
N ALA A 213 -12.93 7.84 20.93
CA ALA A 213 -11.74 7.24 20.33
C ALA A 213 -10.59 8.24 20.09
N TRP A 214 -10.86 9.55 20.19
CA TRP A 214 -9.88 10.63 19.94
C TRP A 214 -9.36 11.29 21.23
N ALA A 215 -10.06 11.16 22.36
CA ALA A 215 -9.71 11.84 23.62
C ALA A 215 -8.79 11.01 24.55
N GLY A 216 -8.57 9.73 24.25
CA GLY A 216 -7.62 8.88 24.95
C GLY A 216 -6.17 9.21 24.59
N GLY A 217 -5.64 10.30 25.14
CA GLY A 217 -4.25 10.77 25.05
C GLY A 217 -3.23 9.81 25.67
N ALA A 218 -3.21 8.55 25.25
CA ALA A 218 -2.07 7.67 25.42
C ALA A 218 -0.95 8.23 24.52
N GLY A 219 -0.01 8.93 25.16
CA GLY A 219 0.99 9.78 24.52
C GLY A 219 1.64 9.19 23.25
N CYS A 220 2.07 10.10 22.37
CA CYS A 220 2.65 9.91 21.04
C CYS A 220 3.54 8.67 20.82
N CYS A 221 4.17 8.12 21.86
CA CYS A 221 5.04 6.94 21.78
C CYS A 221 4.31 5.59 21.94
N ALA A 222 3.00 5.58 22.21
CA ALA A 222 2.22 4.34 22.39
C ALA A 222 1.70 3.76 21.07
N ARG A 223 1.49 4.61 20.05
CA ARG A 223 1.18 4.19 18.68
C ARG A 223 2.53 4.15 17.93
N GLY A 224 2.92 2.96 17.45
CA GLY A 224 4.14 2.77 16.66
C GLY A 224 4.16 3.61 15.38
N VAL A 225 5.18 3.44 14.54
CA VAL A 225 5.27 4.19 13.28
C VAL A 225 4.05 3.85 12.40
N PRO A 226 3.29 4.84 11.89
CA PRO A 226 2.15 4.59 11.02
C PRO A 226 2.53 3.70 9.83
N LEU A 227 1.65 2.75 9.48
CA LEU A 227 1.95 1.77 8.43
C LEU A 227 2.21 2.47 7.08
N ALA A 228 1.46 3.53 6.77
CA ALA A 228 1.65 4.32 5.54
C ALA A 228 3.06 4.94 5.44
N VAL A 229 3.62 5.40 6.56
CA VAL A 229 4.99 5.93 6.60
C VAL A 229 5.99 4.81 6.37
N SER A 230 5.80 3.67 7.03
CA SER A 230 6.62 2.47 6.83
C SER A 230 6.55 1.99 5.37
N ALA A 231 5.37 2.02 4.75
CA ALA A 231 5.14 1.71 3.34
C ALA A 231 5.94 2.63 2.41
N GLY A 232 5.92 3.94 2.66
CA GLY A 232 6.73 4.92 1.91
C GLY A 232 8.24 4.67 2.04
N VAL A 233 8.73 4.41 3.25
CA VAL A 233 10.16 4.12 3.49
C VAL A 233 10.58 2.81 2.81
N VAL A 234 9.78 1.76 2.97
CA VAL A 234 10.04 0.45 2.36
C VAL A 234 10.06 0.54 0.83
N ALA A 235 9.11 1.27 0.23
CA ALA A 235 9.09 1.51 -1.21
C ALA A 235 10.33 2.31 -1.68
N ALA A 236 10.73 3.35 -0.95
CA ALA A 236 11.92 4.12 -1.27
C ALA A 236 13.19 3.26 -1.20
N LEU A 237 13.34 2.43 -0.17
CA LEU A 237 14.46 1.50 -0.03
C LEU A 237 14.51 0.49 -1.18
N GLN A 238 13.37 0.02 -1.66
CA GLN A 238 13.30 -0.87 -2.82
C GLN A 238 13.67 -0.18 -4.12
N VAL A 239 13.21 1.05 -4.32
CA VAL A 239 13.64 1.85 -5.47
C VAL A 239 15.14 2.05 -5.44
N ILE A 240 15.73 2.36 -4.27
CA ILE A 240 17.19 2.47 -4.11
C ILE A 240 17.88 1.14 -4.43
N GLU A 241 17.40 0.03 -3.87
CA GLU A 241 17.98 -1.32 -4.08
C GLU A 241 17.82 -1.82 -5.53
N ALA A 242 16.81 -1.33 -6.25
CA ALA A 242 16.61 -1.60 -7.66
C ALA A 242 17.45 -0.68 -8.55
N VAL A 243 17.53 0.62 -8.24
CA VAL A 243 18.15 1.64 -9.10
C VAL A 243 19.66 1.71 -8.91
N VAL A 244 20.20 1.61 -7.69
CA VAL A 244 21.65 1.71 -7.44
C VAL A 244 22.45 0.70 -8.27
N PRO A 245 22.10 -0.59 -8.33
CA PRO A 245 22.84 -1.56 -9.15
C PRO A 245 22.75 -1.24 -10.64
N LEU A 246 21.63 -0.67 -11.09
CA LEU A 246 21.42 -0.28 -12.48
C LEU A 246 22.19 0.99 -12.84
N ALA A 247 22.28 1.95 -11.93
CA ALA A 247 23.05 3.18 -12.09
C ALA A 247 24.54 2.85 -12.27
N LEU A 248 25.07 1.91 -11.50
CA LEU A 248 26.43 1.38 -11.69
C LEU A 248 26.61 0.71 -13.06
N CYS A 249 25.54 0.08 -13.59
CA CYS A 249 25.53 -0.49 -14.93
C CYS A 249 25.28 0.51 -16.07
N VAL A 250 25.03 1.81 -15.83
CA VAL A 250 24.82 2.78 -16.93
C VAL A 250 26.08 2.92 -17.79
N HIS A 251 27.26 2.64 -17.22
CA HIS A 251 28.51 2.57 -17.97
C HIS A 251 28.67 1.29 -18.79
N ALA A 252 27.83 0.28 -18.56
CA ALA A 252 27.82 -0.93 -19.37
C ALA A 252 27.08 -0.65 -20.70
N PRO A 253 27.68 -0.99 -21.86
CA PRO A 253 27.08 -0.71 -23.16
C PRO A 253 25.78 -1.51 -23.43
N ASP A 254 25.50 -2.56 -22.64
CA ASP A 254 24.40 -3.49 -22.89
C ASP A 254 23.15 -3.17 -22.05
N ARG A 255 22.26 -2.37 -22.65
CA ARG A 255 20.94 -2.04 -22.07
C ARG A 255 20.09 -3.27 -21.77
N LYS A 256 20.32 -4.41 -22.45
CA LYS A 256 19.55 -5.64 -22.23
C LYS A 256 19.87 -6.26 -20.87
N LEU A 257 21.12 -6.14 -20.41
CA LEU A 257 21.53 -6.61 -19.09
C LEU A 257 20.85 -5.81 -17.98
N ILE A 258 20.76 -4.48 -18.16
CA ILE A 258 20.05 -3.58 -17.24
C ILE A 258 18.58 -4.01 -17.12
N VAL A 259 17.89 -4.21 -18.25
CA VAL A 259 16.49 -4.64 -18.24
C VAL A 259 16.32 -6.03 -17.65
N ALA A 260 17.21 -6.97 -17.95
CA ALA A 260 17.20 -8.30 -17.36
C ALA A 260 17.31 -8.24 -15.82
N GLY A 261 18.20 -7.40 -15.30
CA GLY A 261 18.34 -7.17 -13.87
C GLY A 261 17.09 -6.57 -13.24
N VAL A 262 16.48 -5.56 -13.88
CA VAL A 262 15.20 -4.97 -13.43
C VAL A 262 14.11 -6.04 -13.36
N MET A 263 13.94 -6.81 -14.44
CA MET A 263 12.91 -7.85 -14.53
C MET A 263 13.14 -8.93 -13.49
N LEU A 264 14.37 -9.38 -13.31
CA LEU A 264 14.71 -10.38 -12.30
C LEU A 264 14.38 -9.87 -10.88
N LYS A 265 14.73 -8.62 -10.55
CA LYS A 265 14.37 -8.00 -9.27
C LYS A 265 12.85 -7.93 -9.10
N ALA A 266 12.11 -7.47 -10.11
CA ALA A 266 10.64 -7.42 -10.06
C ALA A 266 10.00 -8.81 -9.87
N LEU A 267 10.58 -9.88 -10.44
CA LEU A 267 10.09 -11.24 -10.26
C LEU A 267 10.42 -11.80 -8.87
N PHE A 268 11.64 -11.60 -8.38
CA PHE A 268 12.00 -11.97 -7.00
C PHE A 268 11.09 -11.29 -5.99
N TRP A 269 10.84 -10.00 -6.19
CA TRP A 269 9.95 -9.19 -5.40
C TRP A 269 8.56 -9.85 -5.29
N LYS A 270 7.98 -10.24 -6.42
CA LYS A 270 6.69 -10.95 -6.47
C LYS A 270 6.72 -12.30 -5.75
N VAL A 271 7.77 -13.10 -5.94
CA VAL A 271 7.90 -14.40 -5.26
C VAL A 271 7.91 -14.21 -3.75
N VAL A 272 8.70 -13.26 -3.25
CA VAL A 272 8.84 -12.98 -1.82
C VAL A 272 7.51 -12.53 -1.22
N LEU A 273 6.82 -11.59 -1.87
CA LEU A 273 5.49 -11.15 -1.42
C LEU A 273 4.48 -12.30 -1.45
N HIS A 274 4.45 -13.10 -2.50
CA HIS A 274 3.53 -14.22 -2.61
C HIS A 274 3.75 -15.28 -1.51
N VAL A 275 5.02 -15.58 -1.21
CA VAL A 275 5.39 -16.49 -0.11
C VAL A 275 5.02 -15.87 1.24
N GLY A 276 5.27 -14.58 1.43
CA GLY A 276 4.92 -13.84 2.64
C GLY A 276 3.40 -13.81 2.91
N GLU A 277 2.60 -13.47 1.91
CA GLU A 277 1.13 -13.52 1.98
C GLU A 277 0.63 -14.94 2.29
N SER A 278 1.20 -15.93 1.61
CA SER A 278 0.87 -17.33 1.86
C SER A 278 1.16 -17.66 3.33
N ALA A 279 2.36 -17.37 3.82
CA ALA A 279 2.74 -17.62 5.20
C ALA A 279 1.77 -16.94 6.19
N LEU A 280 1.41 -15.67 5.97
CA LEU A 280 0.46 -14.93 6.82
C LEU A 280 -0.97 -15.50 6.77
N SER A 281 -1.40 -16.07 5.65
CA SER A 281 -2.73 -16.70 5.54
C SER A 281 -2.85 -17.99 6.39
N MET A 282 -1.72 -18.58 6.82
CA MET A 282 -1.69 -19.83 7.59
C MET A 282 -1.61 -19.56 9.08
N ARG A 283 -2.78 -19.41 9.70
CA ARG A 283 -2.90 -19.21 11.16
C ARG A 283 -2.07 -20.21 12.00
N GLY A 284 -2.00 -21.48 11.58
CA GLY A 284 -1.20 -22.50 12.28
C GLY A 284 0.31 -22.25 12.21
N ALA A 285 0.83 -21.92 11.02
CA ALA A 285 2.23 -21.60 10.82
C ALA A 285 2.60 -20.28 11.51
N CYS A 286 1.77 -19.25 11.40
CA CYS A 286 2.00 -17.98 12.11
C CYS A 286 2.08 -18.19 13.62
N ARG A 287 1.18 -18.99 14.23
CA ARG A 287 1.26 -19.31 15.68
C ARG A 287 2.50 -20.11 16.05
N ALA A 288 3.06 -20.90 15.14
CA ALA A 288 4.33 -21.59 15.37
C ALA A 288 5.48 -20.57 15.30
N ILE A 289 5.59 -19.82 14.20
CA ILE A 289 6.64 -18.82 14.00
C ILE A 289 6.61 -17.76 15.11
N ASP A 290 5.43 -17.31 15.55
CA ASP A 290 5.29 -16.33 16.63
C ASP A 290 5.79 -16.87 17.98
N ARG A 291 5.67 -18.19 18.22
CA ARG A 291 6.24 -18.83 19.42
C ARG A 291 7.77 -18.95 19.36
N TRP A 292 8.32 -19.32 18.21
CA TRP A 292 9.76 -19.56 18.05
C TRP A 292 10.55 -18.27 17.84
N ALA A 293 10.02 -17.35 17.05
CA ALA A 293 10.68 -16.13 16.63
C ALA A 293 9.65 -14.98 16.45
N PRO A 294 9.05 -14.47 17.55
CA PRO A 294 8.04 -13.40 17.49
C PRO A 294 8.57 -12.12 16.84
N PHE A 295 9.89 -11.93 16.85
CA PHE A 295 10.54 -10.81 16.20
C PHE A 295 10.51 -10.94 14.66
N ALA A 296 10.91 -12.09 14.14
CA ALA A 296 10.91 -12.36 12.71
C ALA A 296 9.49 -12.37 12.14
N HIS A 297 8.52 -12.90 12.91
CA HIS A 297 7.10 -12.88 12.54
C HIS A 297 6.60 -11.45 12.32
N ARG A 298 6.81 -10.54 13.28
CA ARG A 298 6.38 -9.14 13.17
C ARG A 298 7.11 -8.38 12.07
N ALA A 299 8.41 -8.59 11.92
CA ALA A 299 9.18 -7.97 10.85
C ALA A 299 8.70 -8.45 9.47
N GLY A 300 8.39 -9.73 9.32
CA GLY A 300 7.82 -10.29 8.10
C GLY A 300 6.40 -9.77 7.81
N GLN A 301 5.55 -9.66 8.83
CA GLN A 301 4.21 -9.07 8.71
C GLN A 301 4.28 -7.62 8.26
N LEU A 302 5.13 -6.81 8.92
CA LEU A 302 5.37 -5.43 8.54
C LEU A 302 5.90 -5.32 7.12
N LEU A 303 6.86 -6.17 6.73
CA LEU A 303 7.41 -6.19 5.38
C LEU A 303 6.30 -6.44 4.35
N VAL A 304 5.47 -7.47 4.53
CA VAL A 304 4.39 -7.78 3.57
C VAL A 304 3.36 -6.64 3.53
N PHE A 305 2.89 -6.16 4.69
CA PHE A 305 1.87 -5.12 4.75
C PHE A 305 2.33 -3.78 4.20
N ALA A 306 3.51 -3.31 4.61
CA ALA A 306 4.08 -2.05 4.13
C ALA A 306 4.20 -2.05 2.60
N ASN A 307 4.55 -3.19 2.03
CA ASN A 307 4.72 -3.33 0.59
C ASN A 307 3.43 -3.39 -0.21
N GLN A 308 2.48 -4.16 0.28
CA GLN A 308 1.16 -4.28 -0.34
C GLN A 308 0.44 -2.93 -0.27
N MET A 309 0.54 -2.25 0.87
CA MET A 309 0.03 -0.89 1.04
C MET A 309 0.73 0.10 0.11
N ALA A 310 2.06 0.06 0.01
CA ALA A 310 2.81 0.93 -0.90
C ALA A 310 2.39 0.73 -2.35
N ARG A 311 2.19 -0.53 -2.78
CA ARG A 311 1.68 -0.85 -4.12
C ARG A 311 0.28 -0.29 -4.32
N ASP A 312 -0.62 -0.46 -3.37
CA ASP A 312 -2.01 -0.02 -3.48
C ASP A 312 -2.10 1.52 -3.48
N ILE A 313 -1.30 2.21 -2.65
CA ILE A 313 -1.12 3.67 -2.67
C ILE A 313 -0.59 4.11 -4.03
N PHE A 314 0.46 3.46 -4.55
CA PHE A 314 1.06 3.81 -5.83
C PHE A 314 0.07 3.65 -6.99
N VAL A 315 -0.63 2.51 -7.05
CA VAL A 315 -1.60 2.24 -8.12
C VAL A 315 -2.78 3.20 -8.06
N SER A 316 -3.35 3.43 -6.87
CA SER A 316 -4.46 4.39 -6.71
C SER A 316 -4.04 5.82 -7.02
N THR A 317 -2.87 6.26 -6.53
CA THR A 317 -2.30 7.58 -6.87
C THR A 317 -2.06 7.71 -8.37
N PHE A 318 -1.51 6.68 -9.01
CA PHE A 318 -1.31 6.68 -10.46
C PHE A 318 -2.62 6.86 -11.21
N ILE A 319 -3.68 6.15 -10.80
CA ILE A 319 -5.01 6.29 -11.39
C ILE A 319 -5.54 7.72 -11.19
N PHE A 320 -5.43 8.29 -9.99
CA PHE A 320 -5.83 9.67 -9.73
C PHE A 320 -5.06 10.67 -10.60
N VAL A 321 -3.74 10.48 -10.74
CA VAL A 321 -2.90 11.37 -11.54
C VAL A 321 -3.22 11.28 -13.04
N THR A 322 -3.45 10.07 -13.57
CA THR A 322 -3.76 9.90 -15.00
C THR A 322 -5.18 10.35 -15.36
N LEU A 323 -6.13 10.19 -14.45
CA LEU A 323 -7.50 10.68 -14.64
C LEU A 323 -7.67 12.16 -14.27
N GLY A 324 -6.78 12.74 -13.46
CA GLY A 324 -6.83 14.11 -12.98
C GLY A 324 -7.00 15.18 -14.07
N PRO A 325 -6.27 15.13 -15.20
CA PRO A 325 -6.48 16.05 -16.32
C PRO A 325 -7.90 16.00 -16.90
N LEU A 326 -8.51 14.81 -16.95
CA LEU A 326 -9.89 14.65 -17.41
C LEU A 326 -10.89 15.21 -16.40
N PHE A 327 -10.59 15.12 -15.10
CA PHE A 327 -11.40 15.71 -14.05
C PHE A 327 -11.34 17.23 -14.11
N LEU A 328 -10.13 17.78 -14.29
CA LEU A 328 -9.94 19.22 -14.44
C LEU A 328 -10.69 19.75 -15.67
N LEU A 329 -10.62 19.04 -16.80
CA LEU A 329 -11.36 19.40 -18.00
C LEU A 329 -12.88 19.37 -17.77
N THR A 330 -13.38 18.35 -17.06
CA THR A 330 -14.81 18.24 -16.72
C THR A 330 -15.24 19.36 -15.77
N ALA A 331 -14.46 19.64 -14.73
CA ALA A 331 -14.75 20.73 -13.79
C ALA A 331 -14.73 22.11 -14.46
N LEU A 332 -13.75 22.38 -15.32
CA LEU A 332 -13.69 23.62 -16.11
C LEU A 332 -14.88 23.72 -17.06
N ASN A 333 -15.28 22.62 -17.68
CA ASN A 333 -16.45 22.58 -18.54
C ASN A 333 -17.75 22.87 -17.75
N ASP A 334 -17.89 22.32 -16.55
CA ASP A 334 -19.06 22.56 -15.70
C ASP A 334 -19.09 24.01 -15.18
N MET A 335 -17.93 24.64 -14.98
CA MET A 335 -17.83 26.06 -14.62
C MET A 335 -18.15 27.00 -15.79
N VAL A 336 -17.67 26.70 -17.00
CA VAL A 336 -17.83 27.58 -18.18
C VAL A 336 -19.17 27.36 -18.88
N CYS A 337 -19.62 26.10 -18.98
CA CYS A 337 -20.77 25.69 -19.78
C CYS A 337 -21.61 24.61 -19.04
N PRO A 338 -22.35 24.96 -17.97
CA PRO A 338 -23.12 23.99 -17.18
C PRO A 338 -24.22 23.25 -17.97
N ARG A 339 -24.56 23.72 -19.18
CA ARG A 339 -25.54 23.09 -20.07
C ARG A 339 -24.93 22.18 -21.15
N PHE A 340 -23.61 22.18 -21.31
CA PHE A 340 -22.93 21.39 -22.34
C PHE A 340 -21.89 20.49 -21.69
N SER A 341 -22.13 19.18 -21.66
CA SER A 341 -21.13 18.22 -21.20
C SER A 341 -20.29 17.75 -22.38
N ILE A 342 -19.01 18.14 -22.45
CA ILE A 342 -18.05 17.64 -23.47
C ILE A 342 -18.04 16.10 -23.49
N HIS A 343 -18.22 15.48 -22.32
CA HIS A 343 -18.29 14.04 -22.22
C HIS A 343 -19.52 13.45 -22.94
N GLN A 344 -20.70 14.06 -22.80
CA GLN A 344 -21.90 13.64 -23.56
C GLN A 344 -21.70 13.81 -25.07
N ALA A 345 -20.98 14.85 -25.48
CA ALA A 345 -20.61 15.06 -26.89
C ALA A 345 -19.64 13.97 -27.40
N LEU A 346 -18.65 13.56 -26.59
CA LEU A 346 -17.68 12.52 -26.95
C LEU A 346 -18.30 11.12 -27.08
N ILE A 347 -19.29 10.79 -26.23
CA ILE A 347 -19.92 9.46 -26.21
C ILE A 347 -21.16 9.38 -27.12
N TYR A 348 -21.56 10.48 -27.76
CA TYR A 348 -22.83 10.56 -28.51
C TYR A 348 -24.03 10.07 -27.70
N ARG A 349 -24.00 10.24 -26.38
CA ARG A 349 -25.09 9.83 -25.50
C ARG A 349 -26.01 11.02 -25.32
N ALA A 350 -27.25 10.92 -25.78
CA ALA A 350 -28.26 11.93 -25.52
C ALA A 350 -28.31 12.22 -24.01
N ALA A 351 -28.32 13.50 -23.64
CA ALA A 351 -28.51 13.96 -22.26
C ALA A 351 -29.86 13.41 -21.76
N GLY A 352 -29.83 12.21 -21.20
CA GLY A 352 -31.03 11.48 -20.83
C GLY A 352 -31.79 12.14 -19.67
N PRO A 353 -32.84 11.48 -19.15
CA PRO A 353 -33.79 11.98 -18.14
C PRO A 353 -33.21 12.53 -16.82
N LEU A 354 -31.90 12.45 -16.60
CA LEU A 354 -31.23 12.95 -15.39
C LEU A 354 -31.36 14.47 -15.25
N ALA A 355 -31.40 15.22 -16.36
CA ALA A 355 -31.72 16.64 -16.32
C ALA A 355 -33.14 16.90 -15.79
N LYS A 356 -34.10 16.00 -16.09
CA LYS A 356 -35.46 16.07 -15.53
C LYS A 356 -35.51 15.70 -14.05
N LYS A 357 -34.69 14.74 -13.59
CA LYS A 357 -34.67 14.34 -12.18
C LYS A 357 -34.04 15.41 -11.28
N ARG A 358 -32.95 16.06 -11.72
CA ARG A 358 -32.35 17.17 -10.96
C ARG A 358 -33.29 18.38 -10.87
N LYS A 359 -33.99 18.68 -11.97
CA LYS A 359 -35.00 19.75 -11.97
C LYS A 359 -36.12 19.47 -10.96
N ARG A 360 -36.62 18.22 -10.89
CA ARG A 360 -37.65 17.86 -9.91
C ARG A 360 -37.20 17.98 -8.46
N VAL A 361 -35.97 17.62 -8.12
CA VAL A 361 -35.47 17.75 -6.74
C VAL A 361 -35.36 19.22 -6.34
N ASN A 362 -34.85 20.07 -7.23
CA ASN A 362 -34.83 21.52 -6.98
C ASN A 362 -36.25 22.11 -6.89
N ASP A 363 -37.18 21.68 -7.77
CA ASP A 363 -38.57 22.13 -7.73
C ASP A 363 -39.29 21.64 -6.45
N GLU A 364 -38.89 20.48 -5.88
CA GLU A 364 -39.40 19.94 -4.60
C GLU A 364 -38.81 20.69 -3.39
N GLU A 365 -37.52 21.00 -3.39
CA GLU A 365 -36.87 21.80 -2.33
C GLU A 365 -37.40 23.24 -2.30
N GLU A 366 -37.59 23.89 -3.46
CA GLU A 366 -38.20 25.23 -3.53
C GLU A 366 -39.66 25.24 -3.06
N GLY A 367 -40.41 24.15 -3.28
CA GLY A 367 -41.80 24.03 -2.83
C GLY A 367 -41.93 23.85 -1.31
N GLU A 368 -41.00 23.16 -0.66
CA GLU A 368 -41.00 23.00 0.81
C GLU A 368 -40.62 24.29 1.55
N GLU A 369 -39.76 25.13 0.96
CA GLU A 369 -39.41 26.44 1.54
C GLU A 369 -40.60 27.42 1.51
N ASP A 370 -41.43 27.38 0.45
CA ASP A 370 -42.61 28.23 0.31
C ASP A 370 -43.79 27.79 1.21
N GLU A 371 -43.89 26.51 1.61
CA GLU A 371 -44.91 26.04 2.57
C GLU A 371 -44.58 26.36 4.03
N LEU A 372 -43.31 26.63 4.35
CA LEU A 372 -42.84 26.91 5.71
C LEU A 372 -42.75 28.42 6.05
N ALA A 373 -42.91 29.31 5.07
CA ALA A 373 -42.93 30.76 5.22
C ALA A 373 -44.35 31.32 5.31
#